data_AF-A0A414P0G4-F1
#
_entry.id   AF-A0A414P0G4-F1
#
_cell.length_a   1.000
_cell.length_b   1.000
_cell.length_c   1.000
_cell.angle_alpha   90.00
_cell.angle_beta   90.00
_cell.angle_gamma   90.00
#
_symmetry.space_group_name_H-M   'P 1'
#
loop_
_entity.id
_entity.type
_entity.pdbx_description
1 polymer ?
#
loop_
_entity_poly.entity_id
_entity_poly.type
_entity_poly.pdbx_seq_one_letter_code
_entity_poly.pdbx_strand_id
1 'polypeptide(L)'
;MANRKKEVYKPKPMTEGKRNLIQGLFQEYDIQSADDIQEALKDLLSGTLQDMLEKEMDDHLGYDRYERSGEPNYRNGTKSKTVRSKYGEFQVDVPQDRQSSFEPQVLPKRQKDISSIDDKIIALYAKGMTTRQISEMIEDIYGFEVSEGMVSDITDKLLPRIEEWQNRPLSPVYPIVFIDAVHFSVRDDGVIRKLAAYVVLGINEDGMKEVLSIVVGENESSKYWLSVLNSLKNRGVQDILILCSDGLTGIKDAISAAFPKTEQQRCIVHMVRNTLKYVANKDMKVFAKDLKTIYTAANEESARKQLEAVTRKWSGQYPSAMNRWNDNWDAISPIFKFSKEVRTAFYTTNAIESLNSCYRRLNKQRSVFPSSQALMKALYLGTFEIAKKWTMPIRNWGKVRGELEIMYPDRLI
;
A
#
# COMPACT_ATOMS: atom_id res chain seq x y z
N MET A 1 -0.78 -7.67 4.93
CA MET A 1 -1.97 -8.26 5.57
C MET A 1 -2.53 -9.37 4.69
N ALA A 2 -2.18 -10.61 4.99
CA ALA A 2 -2.63 -11.79 4.25
C ALA A 2 -4.14 -11.98 4.41
N ASN A 3 -4.85 -12.26 3.31
CA ASN A 3 -6.22 -12.76 3.31
C ASN A 3 -6.24 -14.16 3.94
N ARG A 4 -6.17 -14.27 5.27
CA ARG A 4 -6.66 -15.47 5.94
C ARG A 4 -8.17 -15.47 5.72
N LYS A 5 -8.66 -16.41 4.91
CA LYS A 5 -10.09 -16.76 4.89
C LYS A 5 -10.48 -16.93 6.35
N LYS A 6 -11.38 -16.09 6.88
CA LYS A 6 -11.92 -16.32 8.23
C LYS A 6 -12.48 -17.73 8.19
N GLU A 7 -11.95 -18.60 9.05
CA GLU A 7 -12.56 -19.91 9.25
C GLU A 7 -14.04 -19.66 9.53
N VAL A 8 -14.91 -20.36 8.79
CA VAL A 8 -16.34 -20.30 9.06
C VAL A 8 -16.50 -20.78 10.49
N TYR A 9 -16.89 -19.87 11.38
CA TYR A 9 -17.13 -20.22 12.77
C TYR A 9 -18.23 -21.26 12.80
N LYS A 10 -17.83 -22.52 13.03
CA LYS A 10 -18.78 -23.59 13.31
C LYS A 10 -19.21 -23.40 14.76
N PRO A 11 -20.49 -23.13 15.03
CA PRO A 11 -20.96 -22.96 16.40
C PRO A 11 -20.53 -24.16 17.22
N LYS A 12 -19.85 -23.91 18.35
CA LYS A 12 -19.58 -24.98 19.33
C LYS A 12 -20.92 -25.62 19.72
N PRO A 13 -20.97 -26.94 19.97
CA PRO A 13 -22.20 -27.61 20.38
C PRO A 13 -22.84 -26.86 21.55
N MET A 14 -24.15 -26.63 21.42
CA MET A 14 -24.91 -25.87 22.41
C MET A 14 -25.02 -26.71 23.68
N THR A 15 -24.27 -26.34 24.71
CA THR A 15 -24.38 -26.96 26.02
C THR A 15 -25.69 -26.55 26.69
N GLU A 16 -26.18 -27.35 27.61
CA GLU A 16 -27.41 -27.07 28.35
C GLU A 16 -27.35 -25.72 29.09
N GLY A 17 -26.21 -25.41 29.73
CA GLY A 17 -25.98 -24.11 30.35
C GLY A 17 -26.06 -22.93 29.36
N LYS A 18 -25.60 -23.09 28.11
CA LYS A 18 -25.75 -22.05 27.08
C LYS A 18 -27.19 -21.91 26.60
N ARG A 19 -27.96 -23.00 26.52
CA ARG A 19 -29.39 -22.95 26.20
C ARG A 19 -30.17 -22.22 27.27
N ASN A 20 -29.87 -22.47 28.54
CA ASN A 20 -30.51 -21.81 29.67
C ASN A 20 -30.23 -20.31 29.67
N LEU A 21 -28.99 -19.90 29.38
CA LEU A 21 -28.63 -18.48 29.21
C LEU A 21 -29.41 -17.83 28.06
N ILE A 22 -29.51 -18.47 26.90
CA ILE A 22 -30.27 -17.94 25.76
C ILE A 22 -31.77 -17.84 26.08
N GLN A 23 -32.34 -18.85 26.74
CA GLN A 23 -33.74 -18.79 27.17
C GLN A 23 -33.98 -17.68 28.20
N GLY A 24 -33.07 -17.50 29.16
CA GLY A 24 -33.13 -16.39 30.11
C GLY A 24 -33.11 -15.05 29.38
N LEU A 25 -32.25 -14.89 28.38
CA LEU A 25 -32.21 -13.66 27.57
C LEU A 25 -33.50 -13.42 26.78
N PHE A 26 -34.08 -14.47 26.17
CA PHE A 26 -35.35 -14.32 25.44
C PHE A 26 -36.51 -13.92 26.35
N GLN A 27 -36.54 -14.44 27.58
CA GLN A 27 -37.58 -14.10 28.56
C GLN A 27 -37.38 -12.70 29.15
N GLU A 28 -36.17 -12.35 29.55
CA GLU A 28 -35.88 -11.09 30.24
C GLU A 28 -36.00 -9.88 29.32
N TYR A 29 -35.59 -10.01 28.05
CA TYR A 29 -35.62 -8.92 27.06
C TYR A 29 -36.85 -8.97 26.13
N ASP A 30 -37.83 -9.85 26.37
CA ASP A 30 -39.03 -10.04 25.53
C ASP A 30 -38.71 -10.05 24.02
N ILE A 31 -37.79 -10.92 23.62
CA ILE A 31 -37.27 -10.94 22.25
C ILE A 31 -38.28 -11.60 21.32
N GLN A 32 -38.87 -10.83 20.41
CA GLN A 32 -39.86 -11.30 19.42
C GLN A 32 -39.34 -11.24 17.98
N SER A 33 -38.32 -10.43 17.72
CA SER A 33 -37.75 -10.17 16.41
C SER A 33 -36.22 -10.26 16.39
N ALA A 34 -35.64 -10.27 15.19
CA ALA A 34 -34.19 -10.21 15.04
C ALA A 34 -33.61 -8.84 15.43
N ASP A 35 -34.40 -7.76 15.35
CA ASP A 35 -33.98 -6.43 15.75
C ASP A 35 -33.94 -6.33 17.29
N ASP A 36 -34.88 -6.96 17.98
CA ASP A 36 -34.92 -7.03 19.46
C ASP A 36 -33.66 -7.75 20.00
N ILE A 37 -33.17 -8.77 19.27
CA ILE A 37 -31.88 -9.41 19.60
C ILE A 37 -30.75 -8.39 19.54
N GLN A 38 -30.73 -7.50 18.55
CA GLN A 38 -29.67 -6.51 18.43
C GLN A 38 -29.73 -5.47 19.54
N GLU A 39 -30.93 -5.02 19.93
CA GLU A 39 -31.10 -4.10 21.07
C GLU A 39 -30.68 -4.77 22.38
N ALA A 40 -31.14 -6.00 22.64
CA ALA A 40 -30.75 -6.78 23.81
C ALA A 40 -29.22 -6.98 23.89
N LEU A 41 -28.54 -7.17 22.75
CA LEU A 41 -27.08 -7.26 22.71
C LEU A 41 -26.38 -5.94 23.07
N LYS A 42 -26.96 -4.77 22.74
CA LYS A 42 -26.41 -3.47 23.14
C LYS A 42 -26.54 -3.28 24.65
N ASP A 43 -27.72 -3.58 25.20
CA ASP A 43 -27.97 -3.48 26.63
C ASP A 43 -27.11 -4.45 27.43
N LEU A 44 -27.01 -5.70 26.98
CA LEU A 44 -26.15 -6.70 27.62
C LEU A 44 -24.69 -6.30 27.60
N LEU A 45 -24.20 -5.76 26.48
CA LEU A 45 -22.83 -5.27 26.38
C LEU A 45 -22.60 -4.07 27.30
N SER A 46 -23.55 -3.13 27.35
CA SER A 46 -23.47 -1.98 28.26
C SER A 46 -23.45 -2.42 29.73
N GLY A 47 -24.42 -3.24 30.14
CA GLY A 47 -24.53 -3.76 31.50
C GLY A 47 -23.28 -4.55 31.92
N THR A 48 -22.78 -5.42 31.04
CA THR A 48 -21.54 -6.17 31.31
C THR A 48 -20.35 -5.24 31.52
N LEU A 49 -20.22 -4.18 30.71
CA LEU A 49 -19.15 -3.20 30.89
C LEU A 49 -19.29 -2.41 32.20
N GLN A 50 -20.52 -2.04 32.57
CA GLN A 50 -20.77 -1.36 33.85
C GLN A 50 -20.42 -2.26 35.04
N ASP A 51 -20.83 -3.52 35.02
CA ASP A 51 -20.53 -4.47 36.09
C ASP A 51 -19.02 -4.72 36.23
N MET A 52 -18.31 -4.83 35.09
CA MET A 52 -16.85 -4.94 35.12
C MET A 52 -16.19 -3.69 35.70
N LEU A 53 -16.68 -2.49 35.34
CA LEU A 53 -16.16 -1.23 35.87
C LEU A 53 -16.46 -1.04 37.37
N GLU A 54 -17.63 -1.47 37.83
CA GLU A 54 -18.00 -1.48 39.24
C GLU A 54 -17.06 -2.39 40.03
N LYS A 55 -16.79 -3.59 39.49
CA LYS A 55 -15.85 -4.53 40.10
C LYS A 55 -14.41 -4.03 40.12
N GLU A 56 -13.95 -3.40 39.04
CA GLU A 56 -12.64 -2.71 39.04
C GLU A 56 -12.57 -1.62 40.10
N MET A 57 -13.67 -0.92 40.37
CA MET A 57 -13.74 0.11 41.42
C MET A 57 -13.72 -0.51 42.82
N ASP A 58 -14.43 -1.62 43.05
CA ASP A 58 -14.36 -2.37 44.32
C ASP A 58 -12.92 -2.83 44.58
N ASP A 59 -12.26 -3.40 43.57
CA ASP A 59 -10.86 -3.84 43.66
C ASP A 59 -9.89 -2.66 43.89
N HIS A 60 -10.14 -1.50 43.25
CA HIS A 60 -9.30 -0.29 43.40
C HIS A 60 -9.42 0.33 44.80
N LEU A 61 -10.63 0.37 45.36
CA LEU A 61 -10.89 0.94 46.68
C LEU A 61 -10.65 -0.08 47.81
N GLY A 62 -10.67 -1.38 47.50
CA GLY A 62 -10.49 -2.47 48.45
C GLY A 62 -11.73 -2.79 49.30
N TYR A 63 -12.92 -2.32 48.90
CA TYR A 63 -14.18 -2.57 49.60
C TYR A 63 -15.40 -2.41 48.69
N ASP A 64 -16.49 -3.09 49.03
CA ASP A 64 -17.71 -3.11 48.23
C ASP A 64 -18.57 -1.84 48.41
N ARG A 65 -19.49 -1.60 47.48
CA ARG A 65 -20.42 -0.47 47.56
C ARG A 65 -21.24 -0.49 48.88
N TYR A 66 -21.16 0.62 49.62
CA TYR A 66 -21.76 0.81 50.96
C TYR A 66 -21.17 -0.03 52.10
N GLU A 67 -20.10 -0.80 51.84
CA GLU A 67 -19.34 -1.43 52.90
C GLU A 67 -18.60 -0.38 53.73
N ARG A 68 -18.59 -0.56 55.06
CA ARG A 68 -17.85 0.34 55.95
C ARG A 68 -16.36 0.01 55.87
N SER A 69 -15.58 0.97 55.39
CA SER A 69 -14.12 0.87 55.29
C SER A 69 -13.43 2.00 56.05
N GLY A 70 -12.20 1.75 56.49
CA GLY A 70 -11.30 2.76 57.05
C GLY A 70 -10.45 3.49 56.00
N GLU A 71 -10.62 3.15 54.72
CA GLU A 71 -9.88 3.75 53.62
C GLU A 71 -10.19 5.27 53.47
N PRO A 72 -9.20 6.10 53.12
CA PRO A 72 -9.36 7.55 53.01
C PRO A 72 -10.03 7.99 51.70
N ASN A 73 -10.15 7.10 50.71
CA ASN A 73 -10.79 7.37 49.43
C ASN A 73 -12.21 6.79 49.40
N TYR A 74 -13.12 7.46 48.69
CA TYR A 74 -14.54 7.13 48.67
C TYR A 74 -15.10 7.16 47.25
N ARG A 75 -16.12 6.32 46.99
CA ARG A 75 -16.94 6.43 45.78
C ARG A 75 -17.62 7.81 45.73
N ASN A 76 -17.67 8.43 44.56
CA ASN A 76 -18.17 9.80 44.33
C ASN A 76 -19.11 9.85 43.11
N GLY A 77 -20.01 8.87 43.01
CA GLY A 77 -20.99 8.78 41.93
C GLY A 77 -20.43 8.17 40.64
N THR A 78 -21.14 8.40 39.55
CA THR A 78 -20.80 7.90 38.21
C THR A 78 -20.76 9.04 37.20
N LYS A 79 -20.07 8.81 36.09
CA LYS A 79 -20.05 9.69 34.92
C LYS A 79 -20.43 8.92 33.68
N SER A 80 -21.52 9.34 33.04
CA SER A 80 -21.98 8.74 31.79
C SER A 80 -20.97 8.98 30.66
N LYS A 81 -20.67 7.91 29.93
CA LYS A 81 -19.79 7.89 28.78
C LYS A 81 -20.50 7.18 27.63
N THR A 82 -20.74 7.87 26.53
CA THR A 82 -21.20 7.24 25.28
C THR A 82 -20.06 6.44 24.65
N VAL A 83 -20.31 5.16 24.40
CA VAL A 83 -19.37 4.19 23.86
C VAL A 83 -19.86 3.69 22.51
N ARG A 84 -18.96 3.56 21.55
CA ARG A 84 -19.20 3.07 20.18
C ARG A 84 -18.70 1.64 20.04
N SER A 85 -19.57 0.74 19.60
CA SER A 85 -19.25 -0.67 19.39
C SER A 85 -19.65 -1.14 18.00
N LYS A 86 -19.45 -2.44 17.73
CA LYS A 86 -19.92 -3.08 16.49
C LYS A 86 -21.44 -3.13 16.38
N TYR A 87 -22.16 -2.94 17.49
CA TYR A 87 -23.62 -2.96 17.57
C TYR A 87 -24.21 -1.53 17.60
N GLY A 88 -23.40 -0.49 17.46
CA GLY A 88 -23.82 0.91 17.52
C GLY A 88 -23.37 1.61 18.81
N GLU A 89 -23.98 2.77 19.09
CA GLU A 89 -23.71 3.56 20.29
C GLU A 89 -24.59 3.15 21.47
N PHE A 90 -24.03 3.18 22.67
CA PHE A 90 -24.76 3.02 23.92
C PHE A 90 -24.08 3.84 25.03
N GLN A 91 -24.78 4.08 26.14
CA GLN A 91 -24.22 4.78 27.29
C GLN A 91 -23.76 3.79 28.35
N VAL A 92 -22.60 4.09 28.95
CA VAL A 92 -22.03 3.36 30.09
C VAL A 92 -21.78 4.36 31.21
N ASP A 93 -22.29 4.08 32.39
CA ASP A 93 -21.99 4.86 33.60
C ASP A 93 -20.69 4.38 34.24
N VAL A 94 -19.66 5.23 34.22
CA VAL A 94 -18.34 4.90 34.75
C VAL A 94 -18.24 5.37 36.21
N PRO A 95 -17.93 4.51 37.18
CA PRO A 95 -17.81 4.89 38.58
C PRO A 95 -16.62 5.85 38.79
N GLN A 96 -16.74 6.72 39.78
CA GLN A 96 -15.72 7.71 40.13
C GLN A 96 -15.33 7.59 41.60
N ASP A 97 -14.05 7.81 41.88
CA ASP A 97 -13.53 7.97 43.24
C ASP A 97 -13.33 9.45 43.58
N ARG A 98 -13.35 9.78 44.88
CA ARG A 98 -13.27 11.15 45.38
C ARG A 98 -11.90 11.78 45.08
N GLN A 99 -10.85 10.98 45.13
CA GLN A 99 -9.47 11.41 44.87
C GLN A 99 -9.11 11.42 43.37
N SER A 100 -10.02 11.00 42.48
CA SER A 100 -9.78 10.90 41.02
C SER A 100 -8.58 10.02 40.63
N SER A 101 -8.22 9.08 41.51
CA SER A 101 -7.09 8.15 41.36
C SER A 101 -7.45 6.90 40.56
N PHE A 102 -8.74 6.59 40.38
CA PHE A 102 -9.17 5.39 39.67
C PHE A 102 -8.84 5.45 38.18
N GLU A 103 -8.17 4.43 37.65
CA GLU A 103 -7.85 4.27 36.23
C GLU A 103 -8.44 2.97 35.66
N PRO A 104 -9.65 3.04 35.07
CA PRO A 104 -10.32 1.83 34.58
C PRO A 104 -9.53 1.16 33.46
N GLN A 105 -9.47 -0.18 33.50
CA GLN A 105 -8.68 -0.99 32.57
C GLN A 105 -9.53 -1.49 31.40
N VAL A 106 -10.76 -1.96 31.68
CA VAL A 106 -11.70 -2.45 30.65
C VAL A 106 -12.16 -1.35 29.70
N LEU A 107 -12.39 -0.13 30.22
CA LEU A 107 -12.75 1.04 29.42
C LEU A 107 -11.94 2.28 29.84
N PRO A 108 -10.71 2.44 29.31
CA PRO A 108 -9.80 3.50 29.67
C PRO A 108 -10.40 4.92 29.62
N LYS A 109 -9.82 5.82 30.40
CA LYS A 109 -10.22 7.24 30.41
C LYS A 109 -10.14 7.80 28.98
N ARG A 110 -11.20 8.51 28.56
CA ARG A 110 -11.36 9.14 27.23
C ARG A 110 -11.48 8.17 26.04
N GLN A 111 -11.24 6.87 26.20
CA GLN A 111 -11.54 5.90 25.15
C GLN A 111 -13.07 5.75 25.02
N LYS A 112 -13.59 6.06 23.83
CA LYS A 112 -15.02 5.97 23.50
C LYS A 112 -15.30 4.94 22.39
N ASP A 113 -14.28 4.40 21.74
CA ASP A 113 -14.43 3.43 20.65
C ASP A 113 -13.87 2.06 21.09
N ILE A 114 -14.73 1.04 21.06
CA ILE A 114 -14.41 -0.37 21.30
C ILE A 114 -14.75 -1.25 20.08
N SER A 115 -15.19 -0.64 18.97
CA SER A 115 -15.69 -1.33 17.78
C SER A 115 -14.58 -2.01 16.96
N SER A 116 -13.30 -1.67 17.22
CA SER A 116 -12.15 -2.05 16.38
C SER A 116 -12.33 -1.62 14.91
N ILE A 117 -13.00 -0.47 14.68
CA ILE A 117 -13.31 0.04 13.34
C ILE A 117 -12.09 0.62 12.64
N ASP A 118 -11.03 0.99 13.37
CA ASP A 118 -9.77 1.53 12.83
C ASP A 118 -9.26 0.70 11.64
N ASP A 119 -9.16 -0.62 11.78
CA ASP A 119 -8.70 -1.52 10.71
C ASP A 119 -9.63 -1.50 9.49
N LYS A 120 -10.94 -1.33 9.70
CA LYS A 120 -11.93 -1.24 8.61
C LYS A 120 -11.81 0.10 7.90
N ILE A 121 -11.67 1.20 8.64
CA ILE A 121 -11.43 2.54 8.08
C ILE A 121 -10.15 2.55 7.25
N ILE A 122 -9.05 1.97 7.78
CA ILE A 122 -7.79 1.82 7.06
C ILE A 122 -7.98 0.99 5.79
N ALA A 123 -8.74 -0.10 5.86
CA ALA A 123 -9.04 -0.94 4.69
C ALA A 123 -9.85 -0.18 3.62
N LEU A 124 -10.89 0.57 4.00
CA LEU A 124 -11.69 1.38 3.07
C LEU A 124 -10.82 2.48 2.42
N TYR A 125 -9.97 3.13 3.22
CA TYR A 125 -9.01 4.11 2.72
C TYR A 125 -8.00 3.47 1.75
N ALA A 126 -7.51 2.25 2.03
CA ALA A 126 -6.63 1.51 1.13
C ALA A 126 -7.33 1.11 -0.20
N LYS A 127 -8.65 0.91 -0.17
CA LYS A 127 -9.47 0.62 -1.35
C LYS A 127 -9.77 1.84 -2.21
N GLY A 128 -9.35 3.03 -1.78
CA GLY A 128 -9.45 4.26 -2.56
C GLY A 128 -10.61 5.17 -2.20
N MET A 129 -11.40 4.84 -1.18
CA MET A 129 -12.51 5.68 -0.73
C MET A 129 -11.99 7.00 -0.14
N THR A 130 -12.74 8.08 -0.34
CA THR A 130 -12.44 9.38 0.28
C THR A 130 -12.82 9.36 1.77
N THR A 131 -12.28 10.30 2.55
CA THR A 131 -12.62 10.48 3.97
C THR A 131 -14.13 10.62 4.18
N ARG A 132 -14.78 11.43 3.34
CA ARG A 132 -16.23 11.61 3.32
C ARG A 132 -17.00 10.33 3.01
N GLN A 133 -16.62 9.59 1.97
CA GLN A 133 -17.29 8.32 1.64
C GLN A 133 -17.13 7.28 2.75
N ILE A 134 -16.01 7.29 3.46
CA ILE A 134 -15.80 6.43 4.63
C ILE A 134 -16.74 6.86 5.76
N SER A 135 -16.83 8.15 6.06
CA SER A 135 -17.79 8.70 7.04
C SER A 135 -19.21 8.24 6.76
N GLU A 136 -19.71 8.50 5.55
CA GLU A 136 -21.06 8.12 5.10
C GLU A 136 -21.28 6.59 5.24
N MET A 137 -20.30 5.78 4.80
CA MET A 137 -20.41 4.32 4.88
C MET A 137 -20.38 3.78 6.32
N ILE A 138 -19.65 4.43 7.23
CA ILE A 138 -19.63 4.02 8.64
C ILE A 138 -20.96 4.35 9.31
N GLU A 139 -21.51 5.54 9.04
CA GLU A 139 -22.83 5.93 9.55
C GLU A 139 -23.92 4.97 9.06
N ASP A 140 -23.94 4.65 7.78
CA ASP A 140 -24.92 3.73 7.17
C ASP A 140 -24.87 2.31 7.77
N ILE A 141 -23.67 1.80 8.08
CA ILE A 141 -23.49 0.40 8.51
C ILE A 141 -23.54 0.25 10.04
N TYR A 142 -22.99 1.21 10.78
CA TYR A 142 -22.84 1.11 12.24
C TYR A 142 -23.79 2.05 13.01
N GLY A 143 -24.49 2.96 12.34
CA GLY A 143 -25.45 3.87 12.97
C GLY A 143 -24.80 4.98 13.80
N PHE A 144 -23.50 5.24 13.63
CA PHE A 144 -22.80 6.33 14.32
C PHE A 144 -21.89 7.12 13.39
N GLU A 145 -21.79 8.42 13.64
CA GLU A 145 -21.02 9.34 12.80
C GLU A 145 -19.51 9.27 13.12
N VAL A 146 -18.70 9.18 12.06
CA VAL A 146 -17.24 9.29 12.13
C VAL A 146 -16.78 10.42 11.20
N SER A 147 -16.34 11.53 11.78
CA SER A 147 -15.92 12.70 11.00
C SER A 147 -14.74 12.40 10.07
N GLU A 148 -14.60 13.20 9.00
CA GLU A 148 -13.45 13.13 8.10
C GLU A 148 -12.10 13.35 8.80
N GLY A 149 -12.10 14.20 9.85
CA GLY A 149 -10.96 14.41 10.72
C GLY A 149 -10.57 13.15 11.48
N MET A 150 -11.55 12.45 12.06
CA MET A 150 -11.31 11.17 12.75
C MET A 150 -10.77 10.10 11.81
N VAL A 151 -11.26 10.01 10.57
CA VAL A 151 -10.69 9.12 9.54
C VAL A 151 -9.22 9.47 9.27
N SER A 152 -8.90 10.76 9.17
CA SER A 152 -7.53 11.24 8.97
C SER A 152 -6.64 10.85 10.14
N ASP A 153 -7.06 11.12 11.37
CA ASP A 153 -6.33 10.76 12.61
C ASP A 153 -6.06 9.25 12.71
N ILE A 154 -7.06 8.42 12.40
CA ILE A 154 -6.92 6.96 12.37
C ILE A 154 -5.87 6.53 11.33
N THR A 155 -5.89 7.13 10.13
CA THR A 155 -4.87 6.81 9.12
C THR A 155 -3.50 7.38 9.46
N ASP A 156 -3.39 8.46 10.24
CA ASP A 156 -2.11 9.01 10.70
C ASP A 156 -1.41 8.12 11.74
N LYS A 157 -2.14 7.24 12.43
CA LYS A 157 -1.53 6.16 13.22
C LYS A 157 -0.62 5.23 12.40
N LEU A 158 -0.70 5.27 11.06
CA LEU A 158 0.16 4.49 10.18
C LEU A 158 1.51 5.14 9.88
N LEU A 159 1.71 6.43 10.20
CA LEU A 159 2.95 7.14 9.85
C LEU A 159 4.21 6.44 10.39
N PRO A 160 4.26 6.00 11.67
CA PRO A 160 5.44 5.26 12.15
C PRO A 160 5.66 3.95 11.38
N ARG A 161 4.60 3.24 11.01
CA ARG A 161 4.69 2.00 10.20
C ARG A 161 5.18 2.28 8.78
N ILE A 162 4.84 3.43 8.21
CA ILE A 162 5.33 3.84 6.89
C ILE A 162 6.83 4.10 6.97
N GLU A 163 7.28 4.80 8.01
CA GLU A 163 8.70 5.08 8.25
C GLU A 163 9.50 3.79 8.48
N GLU A 164 9.00 2.87 9.32
CA GLU A 164 9.57 1.54 9.50
C GLU A 164 9.66 0.77 8.17
N TRP A 165 8.59 0.80 7.37
CA TRP A 165 8.57 0.13 6.07
C TRP A 165 9.54 0.74 5.05
N GLN A 166 9.71 2.07 5.07
CA GLN A 166 10.68 2.78 4.22
C GLN A 166 12.13 2.47 4.62
N ASN A 167 12.37 2.11 5.88
CA ASN A 167 13.69 1.78 6.42
C ASN A 167 13.92 0.26 6.62
N ARG A 168 12.96 -0.59 6.27
CA ARG A 168 13.06 -2.04 6.49
C ARG A 168 14.28 -2.65 5.78
N PRO A 169 14.90 -3.69 6.36
CA PRO A 169 15.97 -4.42 5.67
C PRO A 169 15.45 -5.03 4.35
N LEU A 170 16.31 -5.03 3.35
CA LEU A 170 16.06 -5.56 2.01
C LEU A 170 16.98 -6.75 1.74
N SER A 171 16.60 -7.59 0.77
CA SER A 171 17.46 -8.69 0.32
C SER A 171 18.78 -8.18 -0.26
N PRO A 172 19.88 -8.96 -0.13
CA PRO A 172 21.19 -8.55 -0.61
C PRO A 172 21.26 -8.39 -2.13
N VAL A 173 20.52 -9.21 -2.88
CA VAL A 173 20.56 -9.19 -4.34
C VAL A 173 19.15 -9.07 -4.93
N TYR A 174 19.00 -8.16 -5.89
CA TYR A 174 17.80 -8.05 -6.72
C TYR A 174 18.17 -8.22 -8.20
N PRO A 175 17.83 -9.36 -8.84
CA PRO A 175 18.12 -9.59 -10.25
C PRO A 175 17.61 -8.48 -11.18
N ILE A 176 16.39 -7.99 -10.94
CA ILE A 176 15.76 -6.97 -11.79
C ILE A 176 15.11 -5.92 -10.91
N VAL A 177 15.43 -4.65 -11.16
CA VAL A 177 14.79 -3.50 -10.51
C VAL A 177 14.19 -2.58 -11.55
N PHE A 178 12.96 -2.13 -11.33
CA PHE A 178 12.28 -1.13 -12.15
C PHE A 178 12.12 0.18 -11.37
N ILE A 179 12.36 1.30 -12.04
CA ILE A 179 12.06 2.64 -11.52
C ILE A 179 11.15 3.35 -12.51
N ASP A 180 9.98 3.77 -12.03
CA ASP A 180 9.01 4.54 -12.82
C ASP A 180 8.30 5.56 -11.93
N ALA A 181 7.70 6.56 -12.56
CA ALA A 181 7.02 7.66 -11.89
C ALA A 181 5.52 7.65 -12.18
N VAL A 182 4.73 7.95 -11.16
CA VAL A 182 3.30 8.30 -11.31
C VAL A 182 3.05 9.68 -10.74
N HIS A 183 2.37 10.52 -11.51
CA HIS A 183 2.15 11.92 -11.14
C HIS A 183 0.80 12.09 -10.45
N PHE A 184 0.77 12.86 -9.37
CA PHE A 184 -0.43 13.22 -8.62
C PHE A 184 -0.46 14.71 -8.32
N SER A 185 -1.66 15.28 -8.23
CA SER A 185 -1.85 16.66 -7.79
C SER A 185 -1.81 16.70 -6.26
N VAL A 186 -0.93 17.52 -5.71
CA VAL A 186 -0.72 17.68 -4.26
C VAL A 186 -0.72 19.16 -3.93
N ARG A 187 -1.36 19.53 -2.83
CA ARG A 187 -1.27 20.86 -2.26
C ARG A 187 0.02 20.97 -1.45
N ASP A 188 0.86 21.90 -1.85
CA ASP A 188 2.17 22.18 -1.27
C ASP A 188 2.30 23.69 -1.07
N ASP A 189 2.49 24.13 0.17
CA ASP A 189 2.48 25.55 0.58
C ASP A 189 1.30 26.37 0.01
N GLY A 190 0.11 25.78 0.05
CA GLY A 190 -1.13 26.42 -0.43
C GLY A 190 -1.32 26.39 -1.95
N VAL A 191 -0.33 25.95 -2.72
CA VAL A 191 -0.39 25.85 -4.19
C VAL A 191 -0.57 24.39 -4.61
N ILE A 192 -1.39 24.13 -5.62
CA ILE A 192 -1.55 22.78 -6.17
C ILE A 192 -0.44 22.55 -7.19
N ARG A 193 0.43 21.58 -6.92
CA ARG A 193 1.53 21.15 -7.78
C ARG A 193 1.33 19.72 -8.25
N LYS A 194 1.88 19.36 -9.40
CA LYS A 194 1.95 17.96 -9.86
C LYS A 194 3.26 17.35 -9.38
N LEU A 195 3.20 16.55 -8.34
CA LEU A 195 4.36 15.82 -7.81
C LEU A 195 4.49 14.45 -8.48
N ALA A 196 5.73 14.03 -8.72
CA ALA A 196 6.05 12.68 -9.13
C ALA A 196 6.26 11.80 -7.89
N ALA A 197 5.58 10.66 -7.85
CA ALA A 197 5.89 9.56 -6.94
C ALA A 197 6.69 8.51 -7.71
N TYR A 198 7.98 8.43 -7.39
CA TYR A 198 8.90 7.44 -7.92
C TYR A 198 8.76 6.14 -7.15
N VAL A 199 8.51 5.06 -7.87
CA VAL A 199 8.27 3.74 -7.31
C VAL A 199 9.40 2.83 -7.76
N VAL A 200 10.11 2.26 -6.79
CA VAL A 200 11.17 1.27 -7.02
C VAL A 200 10.57 -0.11 -6.80
N LEU A 201 10.43 -0.89 -7.87
CA LEU A 201 9.90 -2.24 -7.86
C LEU A 201 11.03 -3.25 -8.13
N GLY A 202 11.33 -4.11 -7.17
CA GLY A 202 12.29 -5.20 -7.31
C GLY A 202 11.62 -6.53 -7.67
N ILE A 203 12.35 -7.36 -8.40
CA ILE A 203 12.13 -8.79 -8.52
C ILE A 203 13.23 -9.46 -7.69
N ASN A 204 12.84 -10.22 -6.67
CA ASN A 204 13.79 -10.95 -5.82
C ASN A 204 14.30 -12.24 -6.51
N GLU A 205 15.16 -13.00 -5.84
CA GLU A 205 15.77 -14.23 -6.36
C GLU A 205 14.76 -15.37 -6.61
N ASP A 206 13.59 -15.31 -5.96
CA ASP A 206 12.46 -16.22 -6.18
C ASP A 206 11.56 -15.78 -7.33
N GLY A 207 11.86 -14.64 -7.97
CA GLY A 207 11.05 -14.08 -9.05
C GLY A 207 9.80 -13.36 -8.57
N MET A 208 9.69 -13.11 -7.26
CA MET A 208 8.57 -12.42 -6.64
C MET A 208 8.76 -10.90 -6.73
N LYS A 209 7.66 -10.21 -6.98
CA LYS A 209 7.61 -8.74 -7.04
C LYS A 209 7.55 -8.17 -5.63
N GLU A 210 8.30 -7.11 -5.39
CA GLU A 210 8.26 -6.34 -4.15
C GLU A 210 8.51 -4.86 -4.42
N VAL A 211 7.70 -3.96 -3.84
CA VAL A 211 7.99 -2.53 -3.88
C VAL A 211 9.04 -2.21 -2.81
N LEU A 212 10.23 -1.82 -3.24
CA LEU A 212 11.38 -1.57 -2.37
C LEU A 212 11.29 -0.18 -1.72
N SER A 213 10.86 0.81 -2.49
CA SER A 213 10.74 2.20 -2.04
C SER A 213 9.69 2.97 -2.85
N ILE A 214 9.09 3.97 -2.20
CA ILE A 214 8.28 5.01 -2.83
C ILE A 214 8.85 6.34 -2.35
N VAL A 215 9.20 7.22 -3.28
CA VAL A 215 9.73 8.54 -2.99
C VAL A 215 8.91 9.59 -3.72
N VAL A 216 8.39 10.57 -2.97
CA VAL A 216 7.61 11.68 -3.52
C VAL A 216 8.52 12.90 -3.60
N GLY A 217 8.58 13.57 -4.76
CA GLY A 217 9.38 14.79 -4.88
C GLY A 217 9.37 15.41 -6.28
N GLU A 218 9.96 16.61 -6.37
CA GLU A 218 10.01 17.41 -7.62
C GLU A 218 11.35 17.29 -8.38
N ASN A 219 12.42 16.78 -7.75
CA ASN A 219 13.78 16.92 -8.29
C ASN A 219 14.31 15.65 -8.98
N GLU A 220 14.43 15.67 -10.31
CA GLU A 220 15.13 14.64 -11.11
C GLU A 220 16.64 14.90 -11.24
N SER A 221 17.32 15.25 -10.15
CA SER A 221 18.78 15.48 -10.19
C SER A 221 19.57 14.19 -9.98
N SER A 222 20.81 14.13 -10.49
CA SER A 222 21.72 13.01 -10.21
C SER A 222 21.92 12.77 -8.70
N LYS A 223 22.02 13.85 -7.90
CA LYS A 223 22.11 13.77 -6.43
C LYS A 223 20.87 13.12 -5.80
N TYR A 224 19.69 13.41 -6.34
CA TYR A 224 18.44 12.83 -5.86
C TYR A 224 18.42 11.32 -6.10
N TRP A 225 18.74 10.88 -7.33
CA TRP A 225 18.81 9.46 -7.65
C TRP A 225 19.87 8.72 -6.85
N LEU A 226 21.03 9.34 -6.64
CA LEU A 226 22.08 8.78 -5.80
C LEU A 226 21.61 8.58 -4.36
N SER A 227 20.84 9.52 -3.81
CA SER A 227 20.21 9.36 -2.48
C SER A 227 19.25 8.16 -2.44
N VAL A 228 18.39 8.01 -3.45
CA VAL A 228 17.46 6.87 -3.54
C VAL A 228 18.22 5.54 -3.60
N LEU A 229 19.27 5.45 -4.43
CA LEU A 229 20.06 4.22 -4.57
C LEU A 229 20.91 3.92 -3.32
N ASN A 230 21.47 4.94 -2.67
CA ASN A 230 22.17 4.79 -1.40
C ASN A 230 21.24 4.34 -0.28
N SER A 231 19.98 4.79 -0.27
CA SER A 231 18.97 4.30 0.68
C SER A 231 18.75 2.78 0.53
N LEU A 232 18.67 2.26 -0.71
CA LEU A 232 18.59 0.82 -0.95
C LEU A 232 19.82 0.08 -0.42
N LYS A 233 21.01 0.64 -0.66
CA LYS A 233 22.29 0.07 -0.20
C LYS A 233 22.38 0.02 1.32
N ASN A 234 22.03 1.11 1.99
CA ASN A 234 22.01 1.21 3.46
C ASN A 234 21.00 0.23 4.09
N ARG A 235 19.94 -0.13 3.36
CA ARG A 235 18.94 -1.11 3.79
C ARG A 235 19.35 -2.56 3.51
N GLY A 236 20.52 -2.81 2.94
CA GLY A 236 21.08 -4.15 2.77
C GLY A 236 21.27 -4.60 1.33
N VAL A 237 20.82 -3.84 0.32
CA VAL A 237 21.04 -4.21 -1.09
C VAL A 237 22.52 -4.08 -1.44
N GLN A 238 23.15 -5.19 -1.75
CA GLN A 238 24.55 -5.27 -2.14
C GLN A 238 24.72 -5.24 -3.65
N ASP A 239 23.80 -5.89 -4.39
CA ASP A 239 23.91 -6.00 -5.84
C ASP A 239 22.57 -5.94 -6.57
N ILE A 240 22.61 -5.35 -7.77
CA ILE A 240 21.50 -5.28 -8.72
C ILE A 240 22.07 -5.68 -10.08
N LEU A 241 21.48 -6.68 -10.75
CA LEU A 241 22.00 -7.09 -12.06
C LEU A 241 21.53 -6.13 -13.14
N ILE A 242 20.21 -5.95 -13.24
CA ILE A 242 19.57 -5.12 -14.25
C ILE A 242 18.70 -4.07 -13.59
N LEU A 243 18.91 -2.80 -13.94
CA LEU A 243 18.04 -1.71 -13.54
C LEU A 243 17.36 -1.10 -14.77
N CYS A 244 16.04 -1.24 -14.81
CA CYS A 244 15.18 -0.72 -15.86
C CYS A 244 14.54 0.60 -15.43
N SER A 245 14.81 1.67 -16.18
CA SER A 245 14.20 2.98 -15.96
C SER A 245 13.80 3.62 -17.28
N ASP A 246 12.94 4.64 -17.26
CA ASP A 246 12.91 5.59 -18.39
C ASP A 246 14.23 6.38 -18.45
N GLY A 247 14.41 7.21 -19.48
CA GLY A 247 15.53 8.13 -19.63
C GLY A 247 15.43 9.30 -18.66
N LEU A 248 15.43 9.01 -17.36
CA LEU A 248 15.43 9.97 -16.26
C LEU A 248 16.78 10.68 -16.20
N THR A 249 16.76 11.99 -16.00
CA THR A 249 17.97 12.80 -16.00
C THR A 249 18.88 12.41 -14.83
N GLY A 250 20.19 12.22 -15.10
CA GLY A 250 21.20 11.92 -14.07
C GLY A 250 21.13 10.52 -13.44
N ILE A 251 20.18 9.66 -13.83
CA ILE A 251 20.06 8.31 -13.24
C ILE A 251 21.24 7.40 -13.62
N LYS A 252 21.77 7.53 -14.83
CA LYS A 252 22.92 6.73 -15.31
C LYS A 252 24.16 6.95 -14.43
N ASP A 253 24.45 8.20 -14.12
CA ASP A 253 25.59 8.58 -13.28
C ASP A 253 25.38 8.09 -11.84
N ALA A 254 24.16 8.21 -11.33
CA ALA A 254 23.81 7.72 -10.00
C ALA A 254 23.93 6.19 -9.88
N ILE A 255 23.49 5.44 -10.90
CA ILE A 255 23.66 3.98 -10.96
C ILE A 255 25.14 3.62 -10.96
N SER A 256 25.92 4.26 -11.83
CA SER A 256 27.35 4.00 -11.96
C SER A 256 28.11 4.27 -10.65
N ALA A 257 27.66 5.23 -9.86
CA ALA A 257 28.24 5.55 -8.55
C ALA A 257 27.80 4.59 -7.43
N ALA A 258 26.51 4.26 -7.34
CA ALA A 258 25.98 3.45 -6.24
C ALA A 258 26.19 1.95 -6.45
N PHE A 259 25.95 1.47 -7.67
CA PHE A 259 26.01 0.08 -8.09
C PHE A 259 26.76 -0.05 -9.44
N PRO A 260 28.11 0.04 -9.43
CA PRO A 260 28.91 0.13 -10.65
C PRO A 260 28.84 -1.11 -11.56
N LYS A 261 28.44 -2.27 -11.02
CA LYS A 261 28.29 -3.53 -11.78
C LYS A 261 26.89 -3.68 -12.39
N THR A 262 25.95 -2.79 -12.09
CA THR A 262 24.57 -2.87 -12.57
C THR A 262 24.49 -2.47 -14.03
N GLU A 263 23.82 -3.29 -14.84
CA GLU A 263 23.49 -2.92 -16.21
C GLU A 263 22.22 -2.07 -16.24
N GLN A 264 22.37 -0.83 -16.69
CA GLN A 264 21.22 0.02 -16.97
C GLN A 264 20.56 -0.41 -18.28
N GLN A 265 19.26 -0.71 -18.22
CA GLN A 265 18.44 -0.96 -19.39
C GLN A 265 17.42 0.16 -19.53
N ARG A 266 17.42 0.88 -20.66
CA ARG A 266 16.34 1.82 -20.94
C ARG A 266 15.05 1.06 -21.21
N CYS A 267 13.97 1.50 -20.58
CA CYS A 267 12.66 0.92 -20.76
C CYS A 267 12.16 1.06 -22.21
N ILE A 268 12.00 -0.08 -22.90
CA ILE A 268 11.53 -0.13 -24.29
C ILE A 268 10.09 0.36 -24.43
N VAL A 269 9.20 0.05 -23.48
CA VAL A 269 7.81 0.49 -23.57
C VAL A 269 7.69 2.01 -23.44
N HIS A 270 8.44 2.63 -22.53
CA HIS A 270 8.54 4.09 -22.45
C HIS A 270 9.15 4.68 -23.71
N MET A 271 10.19 4.04 -24.27
CA MET A 271 10.79 4.45 -25.54
C MET A 271 9.76 4.45 -26.69
N VAL A 272 9.02 3.35 -26.86
CA VAL A 272 7.97 3.21 -27.89
C VAL A 272 6.88 4.25 -27.67
N ARG A 273 6.34 4.41 -26.46
CA ARG A 273 5.28 5.38 -26.16
C ARG A 273 5.71 6.82 -26.41
N ASN A 274 6.91 7.19 -25.95
CA ASN A 274 7.44 8.54 -26.15
C ASN A 274 7.69 8.82 -27.63
N THR A 275 8.08 7.81 -28.41
CA THR A 275 8.24 7.92 -29.87
C THR A 275 6.89 8.09 -30.57
N LEU A 276 5.88 7.30 -30.19
CA LEU A 276 4.56 7.33 -30.81
C LEU A 276 3.81 8.67 -30.63
N LYS A 277 4.18 9.51 -29.65
CA LYS A 277 3.65 10.87 -29.49
C LYS A 277 3.91 11.79 -30.70
N TYR A 278 4.94 11.48 -31.50
CA TYR A 278 5.33 12.25 -32.68
C TYR A 278 4.72 11.71 -33.98
N VAL A 279 3.96 10.63 -33.92
CA VAL A 279 3.41 9.92 -35.07
C VAL A 279 1.93 10.21 -35.17
N ALA A 280 1.42 10.51 -36.36
CA ALA A 280 0.00 10.76 -36.55
C ALA A 280 -0.82 9.49 -36.26
N ASN A 281 -2.02 9.65 -35.67
CA ASN A 281 -2.89 8.54 -35.28
C ASN A 281 -3.14 7.50 -36.39
N LYS A 282 -3.26 7.95 -37.65
CA LYS A 282 -3.45 7.08 -38.82
C LYS A 282 -2.30 6.08 -39.03
N ASP A 283 -1.07 6.48 -38.71
CA ASP A 283 0.14 5.71 -38.98
C ASP A 283 0.64 4.96 -37.75
N MET A 284 0.19 5.35 -36.54
CA MET A 284 0.66 4.78 -35.27
C MET A 284 0.65 3.25 -35.23
N LYS A 285 -0.40 2.60 -35.76
CA LYS A 285 -0.51 1.13 -35.75
C LYS A 285 0.56 0.46 -36.63
N VAL A 286 0.82 1.01 -37.81
CA VAL A 286 1.82 0.49 -38.75
C VAL A 286 3.22 0.81 -38.22
N PHE A 287 3.44 2.03 -37.76
CA PHE A 287 4.70 2.47 -37.16
C PHE A 287 5.08 1.63 -35.93
N ALA A 288 4.13 1.35 -35.02
CA ALA A 288 4.37 0.50 -33.86
C ALA A 288 4.72 -0.95 -34.25
N LYS A 289 4.11 -1.48 -35.32
CA LYS A 289 4.44 -2.81 -35.85
C LYS A 289 5.88 -2.84 -36.38
N ASP A 290 6.30 -1.79 -37.09
CA ASP A 290 7.66 -1.65 -37.60
C ASP A 290 8.66 -1.47 -36.46
N LEU A 291 8.40 -0.60 -35.47
CA LEU A 291 9.26 -0.46 -34.28
C LEU A 291 9.44 -1.79 -33.53
N LYS A 292 8.41 -2.63 -33.51
CA LYS A 292 8.48 -3.94 -32.85
C LYS A 292 9.54 -4.84 -33.46
N THR A 293 9.85 -4.73 -34.76
CA THR A 293 10.88 -5.56 -35.39
C THR A 293 12.27 -5.27 -34.83
N ILE A 294 12.52 -4.05 -34.35
CA ILE A 294 13.80 -3.62 -33.78
C ILE A 294 14.09 -4.38 -32.49
N TYR A 295 13.25 -4.24 -31.46
CA TYR A 295 13.53 -4.82 -30.13
C TYR A 295 13.18 -6.31 -30.00
N THR A 296 12.51 -6.89 -31.00
CA THR A 296 12.26 -8.34 -31.08
C THR A 296 13.27 -9.10 -31.95
N ALA A 297 14.25 -8.40 -32.53
CA ALA A 297 15.31 -9.02 -33.33
C ALA A 297 16.17 -9.98 -32.49
N ALA A 298 16.77 -10.99 -33.13
CA ALA A 298 17.51 -12.03 -32.42
C ALA A 298 18.76 -11.49 -31.70
N ASN A 299 19.51 -10.60 -32.34
CA ASN A 299 20.75 -10.02 -31.84
C ASN A 299 20.86 -8.53 -32.22
N GLU A 300 21.86 -7.84 -31.67
CA GLU A 300 22.06 -6.41 -31.87
C GLU A 300 22.29 -6.05 -33.35
N GLU A 301 23.06 -6.84 -34.09
CA GLU A 301 23.32 -6.59 -35.53
C GLU A 301 22.03 -6.61 -36.34
N SER A 302 21.17 -7.61 -36.11
CA SER A 302 19.86 -7.71 -36.77
C SER A 302 18.97 -6.56 -36.35
N ALA A 303 19.00 -6.16 -35.07
CA ALA A 303 18.23 -5.04 -34.57
C ALA A 303 18.67 -3.71 -35.20
N ARG A 304 19.97 -3.52 -35.41
CA ARG A 304 20.55 -2.33 -36.07
C ARG A 304 20.14 -2.26 -37.54
N LYS A 305 20.16 -3.38 -38.26
CA LYS A 305 19.62 -3.48 -39.63
C LYS A 305 18.13 -3.14 -39.68
N GLN A 306 17.34 -3.63 -38.71
CA GLN A 306 15.93 -3.26 -38.60
C GLN A 306 15.75 -1.78 -38.29
N LEU A 307 16.54 -1.21 -37.37
CA LEU A 307 16.50 0.23 -37.06
C LEU A 307 16.79 1.07 -38.30
N GLU A 308 17.80 0.72 -39.10
CA GLU A 308 18.09 1.40 -40.37
C GLU A 308 16.93 1.30 -41.37
N ALA A 309 16.34 0.11 -41.54
CA ALA A 309 15.22 -0.09 -42.46
C ALA A 309 13.98 0.73 -42.04
N VAL A 310 13.65 0.70 -40.75
CA VAL A 310 12.55 1.50 -40.18
C VAL A 310 12.86 3.00 -40.29
N THR A 311 14.12 3.40 -40.07
CA THR A 311 14.56 4.78 -40.21
C THR A 311 14.38 5.26 -41.64
N ARG A 312 14.82 4.50 -42.66
CA ARG A 312 14.64 4.85 -44.08
C ARG A 312 13.17 4.99 -44.47
N LYS A 313 12.30 4.11 -43.93
CA LYS A 313 10.87 4.14 -44.22
C LYS A 313 10.18 5.38 -43.64
N TRP A 314 10.55 5.79 -42.43
CA TRP A 314 9.79 6.79 -41.67
C TRP A 314 10.48 8.14 -41.48
N SER A 315 11.78 8.26 -41.72
CA SER A 315 12.52 9.52 -41.51
C SER A 315 12.01 10.68 -42.38
N GLY A 316 11.44 10.40 -43.56
CA GLY A 316 10.84 11.41 -44.41
C GLY A 316 9.57 12.06 -43.82
N GLN A 317 8.82 11.34 -42.99
CA GLN A 317 7.58 11.84 -42.36
C GLN A 317 7.77 12.19 -40.88
N TYR A 318 8.53 11.37 -40.16
CA TYR A 318 8.73 11.43 -38.71
C TYR A 318 10.23 11.40 -38.34
N PRO A 319 11.05 12.38 -38.80
CA PRO A 319 12.49 12.37 -38.56
C PRO A 319 12.83 12.40 -37.06
N SER A 320 12.13 13.24 -36.29
CA SER A 320 12.34 13.35 -34.83
C SER A 320 12.04 12.07 -34.07
N ALA A 321 11.12 11.24 -34.57
CA ALA A 321 10.79 9.95 -33.96
C ALA A 321 11.98 8.98 -34.07
N MET A 322 12.61 8.93 -35.24
CA MET A 322 13.74 8.02 -35.50
C MET A 322 15.06 8.51 -34.92
N ASN A 323 15.31 9.84 -34.90
CA ASN A 323 16.49 10.40 -34.26
C ASN A 323 16.59 9.97 -32.79
N ARG A 324 15.47 10.00 -32.06
CA ARG A 324 15.43 9.54 -30.65
C ARG A 324 15.90 8.09 -30.49
N TRP A 325 15.59 7.19 -31.42
CA TRP A 325 16.04 5.79 -31.34
C TRP A 325 17.54 5.66 -31.60
N ASN A 326 18.07 6.44 -32.54
CA ASN A 326 19.51 6.49 -32.79
C ASN A 326 20.27 7.08 -31.59
N ASP A 327 19.81 8.23 -31.07
CA ASP A 327 20.44 8.93 -29.94
C ASP A 327 20.47 8.09 -28.65
N ASN A 328 19.54 7.14 -28.52
CA ASN A 328 19.39 6.29 -27.34
C ASN A 328 19.75 4.83 -27.58
N TRP A 329 20.38 4.52 -28.72
CA TRP A 329 20.70 3.16 -29.09
C TRP A 329 21.57 2.47 -28.03
N ASP A 330 22.59 3.15 -27.52
CA ASP A 330 23.51 2.61 -26.52
C ASP A 330 22.83 2.23 -25.20
N ALA A 331 21.70 2.88 -24.87
CA ALA A 331 20.90 2.57 -23.68
C ALA A 331 19.84 1.48 -23.95
N ILE A 332 19.58 1.16 -25.23
CA ILE A 332 18.61 0.17 -25.69
C ILE A 332 19.30 -1.15 -25.97
N SER A 333 20.47 -1.13 -26.63
CA SER A 333 21.18 -2.30 -27.14
C SER A 333 21.59 -3.35 -26.09
N PRO A 334 21.83 -3.03 -24.79
CA PRO A 334 22.15 -4.04 -23.79
C PRO A 334 21.11 -5.16 -23.69
N ILE A 335 19.86 -4.87 -24.04
CA ILE A 335 18.77 -5.86 -24.09
C ILE A 335 19.10 -7.08 -24.97
N PHE A 336 19.91 -6.89 -26.02
CA PHE A 336 20.18 -7.94 -27.00
C PHE A 336 21.16 -9.01 -26.51
N LYS A 337 21.83 -8.78 -25.38
CA LYS A 337 22.65 -9.79 -24.69
C LYS A 337 21.83 -10.97 -24.19
N PHE A 338 20.56 -10.73 -23.89
CA PHE A 338 19.65 -11.72 -23.32
C PHE A 338 18.86 -12.47 -24.39
N SER A 339 18.38 -13.66 -24.10
CA SER A 339 17.43 -14.40 -24.93
C SER A 339 16.08 -13.68 -24.98
N LYS A 340 15.27 -14.02 -25.99
CA LYS A 340 13.94 -13.44 -26.16
C LYS A 340 13.06 -13.64 -24.93
N GLU A 341 13.13 -14.82 -24.32
CA GLU A 341 12.39 -15.19 -23.12
C GLU A 341 12.78 -14.29 -21.95
N VAL A 342 14.08 -14.07 -21.74
CA VAL A 342 14.59 -13.25 -20.63
C VAL A 342 14.30 -11.78 -20.83
N ARG A 343 14.45 -11.29 -22.05
CA ARG A 343 14.00 -9.95 -22.43
C ARG A 343 12.55 -9.71 -22.01
N THR A 344 11.63 -10.66 -22.21
CA THR A 344 10.20 -10.44 -21.86
C THR A 344 9.98 -10.15 -20.38
N ALA A 345 10.88 -10.60 -19.50
CA ALA A 345 10.80 -10.33 -18.07
C ALA A 345 10.98 -8.85 -17.73
N PHE A 346 11.74 -8.09 -18.52
CA PHE A 346 12.08 -6.69 -18.19
C PHE A 346 11.87 -5.66 -19.30
N TYR A 347 11.76 -6.03 -20.58
CA TYR A 347 11.28 -5.05 -21.58
C TYR A 347 9.77 -4.84 -21.50
N THR A 348 9.00 -5.80 -20.95
CA THR A 348 7.59 -5.57 -20.65
C THR A 348 7.50 -4.83 -19.32
N THR A 349 7.09 -3.58 -19.37
CA THR A 349 6.81 -2.77 -18.18
C THR A 349 5.56 -3.22 -17.44
N ASN A 350 4.91 -4.32 -17.85
CA ASN A 350 3.69 -4.83 -17.27
C ASN A 350 3.75 -4.89 -15.74
N ALA A 351 4.90 -5.23 -15.14
CA ALA A 351 5.06 -5.27 -13.70
C ALA A 351 4.85 -3.89 -13.05
N ILE A 352 5.59 -2.87 -13.49
CA ILE A 352 5.55 -1.53 -12.89
C ILE A 352 4.38 -0.69 -13.42
N GLU A 353 3.95 -0.88 -14.67
CA GLU A 353 2.78 -0.22 -15.23
C GLU A 353 1.47 -0.74 -14.68
N SER A 354 1.37 -2.05 -14.40
CA SER A 354 0.21 -2.59 -13.70
C SER A 354 0.09 -1.98 -12.31
N LEU A 355 1.23 -1.83 -11.61
CA LEU A 355 1.30 -1.15 -10.32
C LEU A 355 0.85 0.32 -10.44
N ASN A 356 1.44 1.10 -11.36
CA ASN A 356 1.10 2.50 -11.59
C ASN A 356 -0.36 2.68 -12.02
N SER A 357 -0.90 1.79 -12.85
CA SER A 357 -2.31 1.81 -13.25
C SER A 357 -3.23 1.51 -12.06
N CYS A 358 -2.84 0.60 -11.18
CA CYS A 358 -3.58 0.34 -9.94
C CYS A 358 -3.51 1.54 -8.98
N TYR A 359 -2.38 2.22 -8.85
CA TYR A 359 -2.30 3.46 -8.06
C TYR A 359 -3.24 4.54 -8.62
N ARG A 360 -3.26 4.75 -9.94
CA ARG A 360 -4.22 5.69 -10.57
C ARG A 360 -5.66 5.29 -10.32
N ARG A 361 -5.99 4.00 -10.44
CA ARG A 361 -7.34 3.48 -10.21
C ARG A 361 -7.79 3.65 -8.76
N LEU A 362 -6.94 3.31 -7.78
CA LEU A 362 -7.27 3.46 -6.36
C LEU A 362 -7.39 4.93 -5.96
N ASN A 363 -6.64 5.83 -6.58
CA ASN A 363 -6.68 7.25 -6.26
C ASN A 363 -7.53 8.08 -7.23
N LYS A 364 -8.34 7.45 -8.09
CA LYS A 364 -9.22 8.12 -9.07
C LYS A 364 -10.13 9.17 -8.43
N GLN A 365 -10.65 8.88 -7.23
CA GLN A 365 -11.58 9.75 -6.51
C GLN A 365 -10.86 10.84 -5.70
N ARG A 366 -9.53 10.77 -5.58
CA ARG A 366 -8.68 11.72 -4.85
C ARG A 366 -8.00 12.65 -5.85
N SER A 367 -8.73 13.66 -6.32
CA SER A 367 -8.26 14.58 -7.36
C SER A 367 -7.05 15.41 -6.94
N VAL A 368 -7.02 15.86 -5.68
CA VAL A 368 -5.93 16.64 -5.07
C VAL A 368 -5.67 16.12 -3.67
N PHE A 369 -4.41 15.77 -3.38
CA PHE A 369 -3.99 15.40 -2.03
C PHE A 369 -3.69 16.67 -1.21
N PRO A 370 -4.05 16.72 0.08
CA PRO A 370 -3.82 17.89 0.91
C PRO A 370 -2.34 18.10 1.28
N SER A 371 -1.51 17.05 1.18
CA SER A 371 -0.07 17.10 1.45
C SER A 371 0.65 15.89 0.83
N SER A 372 1.98 15.98 0.72
CA SER A 372 2.84 14.86 0.29
C SER A 372 2.74 13.65 1.23
N GLN A 373 2.53 13.89 2.52
CA GLN A 373 2.30 12.84 3.51
C GLN A 373 0.98 12.09 3.26
N ALA A 374 -0.10 12.80 2.93
CA ALA A 374 -1.37 12.16 2.58
C ALA A 374 -1.25 11.31 1.30
N LEU A 375 -0.51 11.79 0.30
CA LEU A 375 -0.17 11.01 -0.89
C LEU A 375 0.63 9.75 -0.51
N MET A 376 1.65 9.87 0.34
CA MET A 376 2.46 8.74 0.78
C MET A 376 1.62 7.69 1.53
N LYS A 377 0.72 8.10 2.44
CA LYS A 377 -0.23 7.17 3.10
C LYS A 377 -1.06 6.38 2.09
N ALA A 378 -1.60 7.06 1.09
CA ALA A 378 -2.42 6.45 0.05
C ALA A 378 -1.62 5.46 -0.82
N LEU A 379 -0.41 5.82 -1.23
CA LEU A 379 0.45 4.95 -2.03
C LEU A 379 0.96 3.75 -1.24
N TYR A 380 1.37 3.95 0.02
CA TYR A 380 1.73 2.88 0.94
C TYR A 380 0.60 1.86 1.07
N LEU A 381 -0.60 2.30 1.44
CA LEU A 381 -1.75 1.40 1.59
C LEU A 381 -2.14 0.73 0.27
N GLY A 382 -2.13 1.49 -0.83
CA GLY A 382 -2.36 0.97 -2.17
C GLY A 382 -1.35 -0.12 -2.55
N THR A 383 -0.08 0.02 -2.14
CA THR A 383 0.98 -0.97 -2.38
C THR A 383 0.59 -2.32 -1.78
N PHE A 384 0.20 -2.34 -0.51
CA PHE A 384 -0.19 -3.58 0.17
C PHE A 384 -1.48 -4.17 -0.40
N GLU A 385 -2.43 -3.33 -0.81
CA GLU A 385 -3.64 -3.80 -1.45
C GLU A 385 -3.36 -4.47 -2.81
N ILE A 386 -2.40 -3.94 -3.57
CA ILE A 386 -1.98 -4.51 -4.86
C ILE A 386 -1.15 -5.78 -4.64
N ALA A 387 -0.22 -5.75 -3.70
CA ALA A 387 0.67 -6.87 -3.38
C ALA A 387 -0.07 -8.12 -2.88
N LYS A 388 -1.29 -7.99 -2.33
CA LYS A 388 -2.16 -9.15 -2.00
C LYS A 388 -2.38 -10.10 -3.19
N LYS A 389 -2.29 -9.60 -4.43
CA LYS A 389 -2.45 -10.39 -5.66
C LYS A 389 -1.13 -10.97 -6.19
N TRP A 390 0.01 -10.62 -5.58
CA TRP A 390 1.34 -11.09 -6.00
C TRP A 390 1.67 -12.40 -5.27
N THR A 391 0.96 -13.46 -5.65
CA THR A 391 1.10 -14.78 -5.02
C THR A 391 2.00 -15.73 -5.82
N MET A 392 2.45 -15.32 -7.01
CA MET A 392 3.26 -16.15 -7.90
C MET A 392 4.46 -15.35 -8.44
N PRO A 393 5.57 -16.04 -8.74
CA PRO A 393 6.70 -15.47 -9.45
C PRO A 393 6.31 -14.93 -10.83
N ILE A 394 7.18 -14.11 -11.41
CA ILE A 394 7.04 -13.72 -12.81
C ILE A 394 7.09 -14.94 -13.73
N ARG A 395 6.43 -14.83 -14.87
CA ARG A 395 6.30 -15.95 -15.83
C ARG A 395 7.66 -16.44 -16.27
N ASN A 396 7.84 -17.77 -16.30
CA ASN A 396 9.07 -18.44 -16.72
C ASN A 396 10.31 -18.10 -15.88
N TRP A 397 10.14 -17.72 -14.61
CA TRP A 397 11.25 -17.30 -13.75
C TRP A 397 12.45 -18.26 -13.74
N GLY A 398 12.24 -19.58 -13.67
CA GLY A 398 13.35 -20.54 -13.67
C GLY A 398 14.26 -20.45 -14.91
N LYS A 399 13.71 -20.16 -16.09
CA LYS A 399 14.51 -19.93 -17.30
C LYS A 399 15.25 -18.60 -17.25
N VAL A 400 14.58 -17.57 -16.73
CA VAL A 400 15.17 -16.24 -16.54
C VAL A 400 16.35 -16.31 -15.58
N ARG A 401 16.14 -16.91 -14.42
CA ARG A 401 17.17 -17.12 -13.41
C ARG A 401 18.37 -17.89 -13.97
N GLY A 402 18.15 -19.03 -14.62
CA GLY A 402 19.25 -19.83 -15.16
C GLY A 402 20.11 -19.09 -16.19
N GLU A 403 19.50 -18.24 -17.04
CA GLU A 403 20.29 -17.41 -17.96
C GLU A 403 21.01 -16.28 -17.24
N LEU A 404 20.37 -15.63 -16.25
CA LEU A 404 21.02 -14.59 -15.45
C LEU A 404 22.22 -15.15 -14.65
N GLU A 405 22.13 -16.38 -14.13
CA GLU A 405 23.25 -17.07 -13.45
C GLU A 405 24.44 -17.30 -14.40
N ILE A 406 24.19 -17.62 -15.67
CA ILE A 406 25.25 -17.80 -16.68
C ILE A 406 25.85 -16.43 -17.08
N MET A 407 25.01 -15.42 -17.25
CA MET A 407 25.43 -14.09 -17.70
C MET A 407 26.15 -13.30 -16.60
N TYR A 408 25.81 -13.55 -15.34
CA TYR A 408 26.32 -12.86 -14.16
C TYR A 408 26.87 -13.87 -13.14
N PRO A 409 27.98 -14.57 -13.48
CA PRO A 409 28.55 -15.56 -12.59
C PRO A 409 28.93 -14.93 -11.24
N ASP A 410 28.66 -15.67 -10.16
CA ASP A 410 28.96 -15.30 -8.77
C ASP A 410 28.25 -14.04 -8.24
N ARG A 411 27.17 -13.58 -8.89
CA ARG A 411 26.39 -12.40 -8.46
C ARG A 411 24.98 -12.71 -7.93
N LEU A 412 24.47 -13.92 -8.16
CA LEU A 412 23.22 -14.43 -7.55
C LEU A 412 23.56 -15.42 -6.44
N ILE A 413 22.72 -15.51 -5.41
CA ILE A 413 22.95 -16.34 -4.21
C ILE A 413 22.23 -17.69 -4.32
#